data_AF-A0A6M1ZA55-F1
#
_entry.id   AF-A0A6M1ZA55-F1
#
_cell.length_a   1.000
_cell.length_b   1.000
_cell.length_c   1.000
_cell.angle_alpha   90.00
_cell.angle_beta   90.00
_cell.angle_gamma   90.00
#
_symmetry.space_group_name_H-M   'P 1'
#
loop_
_entity.id
_entity.type
_entity.pdbx_description
1 polymer ?
#
loop_
_entity_poly.entity_id
_entity_poly.type
_entity_poly.pdbx_seq_one_letter_code
_entity_poly.pdbx_strand_id
1 'polypeptide(L)'
;MLPIDADILDANIQDNEKNQIIEEKIVYNQSIKYHLAFSKAGILSAIVKLPPKNEKQMTYTELPRPYEDEQKITDLITTLGINGKIALLLHHEKRLNKVGNEIRYIHPFKFLGYIFTHPDLKEYMAVIFDDYFIRTRFVKDFAQTMDIYDLRNKLVIYLDDFANELGISVDKIKPFIDNREWEGLLRFLISY
;
A
#
# COMPACT_ATOMS: atom_id res chain seq x y z
N MET A 1 22.60 1.82 -54.78
CA MET A 1 22.20 1.39 -53.42
C MET A 1 22.97 2.28 -52.46
N LEU A 2 22.33 3.32 -51.92
CA LEU A 2 23.01 4.30 -51.07
C LEU A 2 23.15 3.71 -49.66
N PRO A 3 24.32 3.86 -49.00
CA PRO A 3 24.51 3.41 -47.63
C PRO A 3 23.65 4.28 -46.72
N ILE A 4 22.83 3.64 -45.89
CA ILE A 4 22.11 4.32 -44.81
C ILE A 4 23.14 4.47 -43.69
N ASP A 5 23.47 5.72 -43.34
CA ASP A 5 24.41 6.07 -42.28
C ASP A 5 23.92 5.53 -40.94
N ALA A 6 24.71 4.63 -40.34
CA ALA A 6 24.42 4.00 -39.05
C ALA A 6 24.29 5.04 -37.91
N ASP A 7 24.95 6.20 -38.05
CA ASP A 7 24.91 7.30 -37.07
C ASP A 7 23.52 7.95 -36.93
N ILE A 8 22.63 7.79 -37.92
CA ILE A 8 21.26 8.33 -37.87
C ILE A 8 20.34 7.43 -37.03
N LEU A 9 20.67 6.14 -36.90
CA LEU A 9 19.85 5.20 -36.12
C LEU A 9 20.00 5.41 -34.61
N ASP A 10 21.23 5.65 -34.14
CA ASP A 10 21.53 5.77 -32.71
C ASP A 10 20.95 7.05 -32.07
N ALA A 11 20.89 8.15 -32.83
CA ALA A 11 20.26 9.40 -32.38
C ALA A 11 18.74 9.26 -32.18
N ASN A 12 18.06 8.50 -33.06
CA ASN A 12 16.61 8.29 -32.98
C ASN A 12 16.22 7.37 -31.81
N ILE A 13 17.08 6.45 -31.39
CA ILE A 13 16.82 5.54 -30.26
C ILE A 13 16.90 6.31 -28.93
N GLN A 14 17.91 7.17 -28.74
CA GLN A 14 18.04 7.98 -27.53
C GLN A 14 16.91 8.99 -27.33
N ASP A 15 16.41 9.60 -28.40
CA ASP A 15 15.29 10.55 -28.30
C ASP A 15 13.98 9.84 -27.95
N ASN A 16 13.78 8.58 -28.38
CA ASN A 16 12.58 7.81 -28.07
C ASN A 16 12.54 7.37 -26.59
N GLU A 17 13.68 6.91 -26.04
CA GLU A 17 13.80 6.59 -24.60
C GLU A 17 13.59 7.82 -23.73
N LYS A 18 14.15 8.97 -24.14
CA LYS A 18 14.00 10.23 -23.40
C LYS A 18 12.55 10.72 -23.39
N ASN A 19 11.82 10.55 -24.49
CA ASN A 19 10.40 10.92 -24.56
C ASN A 19 9.52 10.00 -23.71
N GLN A 20 9.77 8.69 -23.69
CA GLN A 20 9.08 7.76 -22.78
C GLN A 20 9.28 8.14 -21.31
N ILE A 21 10.51 8.44 -20.90
CA ILE A 21 10.83 8.87 -19.52
C ILE A 21 10.12 10.18 -19.16
N ILE A 22 9.96 11.10 -20.11
CA ILE A 22 9.25 12.37 -19.90
C ILE A 22 7.75 12.13 -19.73
N GLU A 23 7.15 11.29 -20.57
CA GLU A 23 5.72 10.94 -20.47
C GLU A 23 5.38 10.24 -19.16
N GLU A 24 6.19 9.26 -18.75
CA GLU A 24 6.04 8.59 -17.44
C GLU A 24 6.12 9.58 -16.28
N LYS A 25 7.07 10.54 -16.34
CA LYS A 25 7.19 11.60 -15.33
C LYS A 25 6.00 12.56 -15.33
N ILE A 26 5.41 12.85 -16.49
CA ILE A 26 4.23 13.73 -16.59
C ILE A 26 3.01 13.03 -16.01
N VAL A 27 2.76 11.77 -16.41
CA VAL A 27 1.65 10.94 -15.89
C VAL A 27 1.78 10.77 -14.37
N TYR A 28 2.97 10.49 -13.88
CA TYR A 28 3.29 10.39 -12.45
C TYR A 28 2.96 11.68 -11.69
N ASN A 29 3.41 12.84 -12.19
CA ASN A 29 3.15 14.12 -11.54
C ASN A 29 1.67 14.52 -11.57
N GLN A 30 0.95 14.14 -12.62
CA GLN A 30 -0.47 14.44 -12.75
C GLN A 30 -1.30 13.55 -11.80
N SER A 31 -0.99 12.26 -11.72
CA SER A 31 -1.61 11.33 -10.77
C SER A 31 -1.44 11.77 -9.31
N ILE A 32 -0.23 12.18 -8.92
CA ILE A 32 0.05 12.71 -7.57
C ILE A 32 -0.76 13.99 -7.29
N LYS A 33 -0.87 14.91 -8.26
CA LYS A 33 -1.70 16.11 -8.11
C LYS A 33 -3.18 15.77 -7.92
N TYR A 34 -3.71 14.78 -8.65
CA TYR A 34 -5.09 14.34 -8.47
C TYR A 34 -5.31 13.67 -7.10
N HIS A 35 -4.40 12.80 -6.65
CA HIS A 35 -4.49 12.20 -5.32
C HIS A 35 -4.42 13.23 -4.20
N LEU A 36 -3.55 14.25 -4.32
CA LEU A 36 -3.48 15.37 -3.38
C LEU A 36 -4.72 16.28 -3.43
N ALA A 37 -5.35 16.43 -4.60
CA ALA A 37 -6.57 17.24 -4.76
C ALA A 37 -7.83 16.54 -4.22
N PHE A 38 -7.95 15.22 -4.38
CA PHE A 38 -9.03 14.41 -3.81
C PHE A 38 -8.90 14.18 -2.31
N SER A 39 -7.74 14.54 -1.75
CA SER A 39 -7.43 14.53 -0.33
C SER A 39 -8.15 15.65 0.46
N LYS A 40 -9.33 16.12 0.05
CA LYS A 40 -10.12 17.11 0.83
C LYS A 40 -11.47 16.61 1.33
N ALA A 41 -11.86 15.37 1.01
CA ALA A 41 -13.20 14.84 1.30
C ALA A 41 -13.21 13.59 2.20
N GLY A 42 -12.10 13.23 2.86
CA GLY A 42 -12.02 12.05 3.73
C GLY A 42 -11.34 12.35 5.07
N ILE A 43 -11.70 11.60 6.11
CA ILE A 43 -11.20 11.73 7.49
C ILE A 43 -9.65 11.66 7.57
N LEU A 44 -8.98 11.14 6.55
CA LEU A 44 -7.52 10.92 6.49
C LEU A 44 -6.77 11.83 5.52
N SER A 45 -7.42 12.89 5.05
CA SER A 45 -7.00 13.60 3.85
C SER A 45 -6.24 14.92 4.10
N ALA A 46 -6.12 15.36 5.35
CA ALA A 46 -5.20 16.44 5.69
C ALA A 46 -3.85 15.84 6.14
N ILE A 47 -2.81 16.03 5.31
CA ILE A 47 -1.39 15.78 5.61
C ILE A 47 -0.96 14.31 5.47
N VAL A 48 -0.86 13.85 4.22
CA VAL A 48 0.02 12.74 3.86
C VAL A 48 1.46 13.15 4.20
N LYS A 49 2.04 12.64 5.29
CA LYS A 49 3.50 12.67 5.48
C LYS A 49 4.09 11.76 4.41
N LEU A 50 4.34 12.35 3.24
CA LEU A 50 5.04 11.72 2.13
C LEU A 50 6.40 11.23 2.65
N PRO A 51 6.80 9.97 2.39
CA PRO A 51 8.15 9.53 2.73
C PRO A 51 9.18 10.48 2.11
N PRO A 52 10.25 10.85 2.83
CA PRO A 52 11.31 11.71 2.30
C PRO A 52 11.85 11.19 0.97
N LYS A 53 12.11 12.10 0.03
CA LYS A 53 12.55 11.79 -1.34
C LYS A 53 13.95 11.16 -1.42
N ASN A 54 14.73 11.28 -0.34
CA ASN A 54 16.13 10.86 -0.24
C ASN A 54 16.35 9.80 0.86
N GLU A 55 15.36 8.95 1.13
CA GLU A 55 15.58 7.81 2.03
C GLU A 55 16.62 6.87 1.42
N LYS A 56 17.66 6.55 2.20
CA LYS A 56 18.52 5.41 1.90
C LYS A 56 17.61 4.20 1.66
N GLN A 57 17.85 3.45 0.60
CA GLN A 57 17.14 2.20 0.36
C GLN A 57 17.43 1.27 1.55
N MET A 58 16.46 1.12 2.42
CA MET A 58 16.48 0.15 3.52
C MET A 58 16.06 -1.20 2.96
N THR A 59 16.60 -2.27 3.52
CA THR A 59 16.08 -3.62 3.26
C THR A 59 14.72 -3.79 3.92
N TYR A 60 13.93 -4.78 3.49
CA TYR A 60 12.62 -5.04 4.09
C TYR A 60 12.71 -5.31 5.60
N THR A 61 13.75 -6.01 6.06
CA THR A 61 14.01 -6.29 7.48
C THR A 61 14.33 -5.06 8.32
N GLU A 62 14.84 -3.99 7.69
CA GLU A 62 15.16 -2.72 8.36
C GLU A 62 13.96 -1.77 8.42
N LEU A 63 12.87 -2.07 7.71
CA LEU A 63 11.67 -1.24 7.76
C LEU A 63 11.08 -1.22 9.17
N PRO A 64 10.65 -0.05 9.67
CA PRO A 64 10.20 0.08 11.04
C PRO A 64 8.89 -0.68 11.26
N ARG A 65 8.93 -1.58 12.24
CA ARG A 65 7.76 -2.16 12.89
C ARG A 65 8.12 -2.42 14.37
N PRO A 66 8.24 -1.36 15.19
CA PRO A 66 8.59 -1.52 16.60
C PRO A 66 7.44 -2.19 17.36
N TYR A 67 7.78 -2.88 18.46
CA TYR A 67 6.81 -3.60 19.29
C TYR A 67 5.63 -2.73 19.78
N GLU A 68 5.87 -1.46 20.10
CA GLU A 68 4.80 -0.52 20.48
C GLU A 68 3.75 -0.33 19.39
N ASP A 69 4.16 -0.39 18.12
CA ASP A 69 3.23 -0.28 17.01
C ASP A 69 2.58 -1.61 16.67
N GLU A 70 3.24 -2.74 16.91
CA GLU A 70 2.61 -4.06 16.83
C GLU A 70 1.42 -4.17 17.80
N GLN A 71 1.55 -3.59 19.00
CA GLN A 71 0.44 -3.46 19.95
C GLN A 71 -0.69 -2.56 19.42
N LYS A 72 -0.36 -1.46 18.75
CA LYS A 72 -1.35 -0.57 18.12
C LYS A 72 -2.06 -1.24 16.94
N ILE A 73 -1.33 -2.00 16.11
CA ILE A 73 -1.91 -2.79 15.02
C ILE A 73 -2.87 -3.82 15.60
N THR A 74 -2.43 -4.54 16.64
CA THR A 74 -3.24 -5.50 17.38
C THR A 74 -4.53 -4.85 17.86
N ASP A 75 -4.43 -3.77 18.64
CA ASP A 75 -5.59 -3.03 19.16
C ASP A 75 -6.53 -2.51 18.06
N LEU A 76 -5.98 -2.02 16.96
CA LEU A 76 -6.76 -1.53 15.81
C LEU A 76 -7.58 -2.68 15.19
N ILE A 77 -6.93 -3.79 14.85
CA ILE A 77 -7.56 -4.92 14.17
C ILE A 77 -8.54 -5.65 15.10
N THR A 78 -8.18 -5.88 16.36
CA THR A 78 -9.08 -6.50 17.34
C THR A 78 -10.30 -5.61 17.60
N THR A 79 -10.12 -4.29 17.75
CA THR A 79 -11.25 -3.38 17.99
C THR A 79 -12.20 -3.37 16.78
N LEU A 80 -11.66 -3.36 15.56
CA LEU A 80 -12.47 -3.44 14.33
C LEU A 80 -13.19 -4.78 14.18
N GLY A 81 -12.56 -5.90 14.55
CA GLY A 81 -13.15 -7.23 14.44
C GLY A 81 -14.16 -7.59 15.53
N ILE A 82 -14.02 -7.03 16.75
CA ILE A 82 -14.92 -7.33 17.87
C ILE A 82 -16.18 -6.46 17.84
N ASN A 83 -16.06 -5.21 17.41
CA ASN A 83 -17.14 -4.24 17.53
C ASN A 83 -17.95 -4.12 16.22
N GLY A 84 -19.26 -4.27 16.34
CA GLY A 84 -20.16 -3.96 15.23
C GLY A 84 -20.13 -2.47 14.84
N LYS A 85 -20.55 -2.17 13.61
CA LYS A 85 -20.56 -0.81 13.04
C LYS A 85 -21.03 0.30 13.98
N ILE A 86 -22.12 0.08 14.73
CA ILE A 86 -22.71 1.10 15.62
C ILE A 86 -21.76 1.45 16.76
N ALA A 87 -21.17 0.44 17.41
CA ALA A 87 -20.20 0.65 18.49
C ALA A 87 -18.94 1.38 17.98
N LEU A 88 -18.48 1.03 16.78
CA LEU A 88 -17.36 1.71 16.13
C LEU A 88 -17.64 3.20 15.92
N LEU A 89 -18.80 3.56 15.37
CA LEU A 89 -19.17 4.95 15.11
C LEU A 89 -19.37 5.76 16.39
N LEU A 90 -19.99 5.18 17.42
CA LEU A 90 -20.36 5.93 18.63
C LEU A 90 -19.21 6.05 19.64
N HIS A 91 -18.35 5.05 19.76
CA HIS A 91 -17.40 4.96 20.88
C HIS A 91 -15.94 4.84 20.47
N HIS A 92 -15.64 4.33 19.27
CA HIS A 92 -14.26 3.99 18.91
C HIS A 92 -13.69 4.80 17.75
N GLU A 93 -14.50 5.49 16.95
CA GLU A 93 -14.05 6.17 15.73
C GLU A 93 -12.88 7.13 15.97
N LYS A 94 -12.99 8.05 16.93
CA LYS A 94 -11.92 9.03 17.20
C LYS A 94 -10.62 8.36 17.62
N ARG A 95 -10.72 7.33 18.47
CA ARG A 95 -9.57 6.56 18.95
C ARG A 95 -8.93 5.77 17.81
N LEU A 96 -9.71 5.04 17.02
CA LEU A 96 -9.20 4.24 15.90
C LEU A 96 -8.57 5.12 14.82
N ASN A 97 -9.15 6.29 14.54
CA ASN A 97 -8.53 7.28 13.64
C ASN A 97 -7.18 7.76 14.20
N LYS A 98 -7.10 8.02 15.52
CA LYS A 98 -5.84 8.41 16.16
C LYS A 98 -4.79 7.30 16.05
N VAL A 99 -5.14 6.06 16.42
CA VAL A 99 -4.24 4.90 16.35
C VAL A 99 -3.80 4.64 14.91
N GLY A 100 -4.73 4.62 13.95
CA GLY A 100 -4.42 4.46 12.53
C GLY A 100 -3.50 5.55 11.98
N ASN A 101 -3.61 6.79 12.48
CA ASN A 101 -2.69 7.87 12.13
C ASN A 101 -1.29 7.69 12.74
N GLU A 102 -1.20 7.18 13.96
CA GLU A 102 0.08 6.92 14.63
C GLU A 102 0.89 5.84 13.92
N ILE A 103 0.23 4.82 13.36
CA ILE A 103 0.91 3.71 12.66
C ILE A 103 1.02 3.89 11.14
N ARG A 104 0.52 5.00 10.58
CA ARG A 104 0.49 5.24 9.12
C ARG A 104 1.86 5.22 8.44
N TYR A 105 2.92 5.51 9.20
CA TYR A 105 4.28 5.54 8.68
C TYR A 105 4.86 4.14 8.43
N ILE A 106 4.23 3.09 8.98
CA ILE A 106 4.64 1.70 8.79
C ILE A 106 4.40 1.32 7.33
N HIS A 107 5.36 0.61 6.75
CA HIS A 107 5.23 0.11 5.39
C HIS A 107 4.02 -0.83 5.28
N PRO A 108 3.16 -0.70 4.25
CA PRO A 108 1.92 -1.50 4.16
C PRO A 108 2.18 -3.00 4.17
N PHE A 109 3.25 -3.50 3.53
CA PHE A 109 3.62 -4.91 3.62
C PHE A 109 4.10 -5.34 5.02
N LYS A 110 4.66 -4.45 5.84
CA LYS A 110 5.00 -4.78 7.23
C LYS A 110 3.76 -4.83 8.12
N PHE A 111 2.82 -3.93 7.86
CA PHE A 111 1.50 -3.93 8.49
C PHE A 111 0.73 -5.22 8.16
N LEU A 112 0.62 -5.59 6.89
CA LEU A 112 -0.02 -6.85 6.47
C LEU A 112 0.75 -8.08 6.94
N GLY A 113 2.08 -8.06 6.83
CA GLY A 113 2.95 -9.16 7.27
C GLY A 113 2.70 -9.51 8.73
N TYR A 114 2.61 -8.50 9.59
CA TYR A 114 2.27 -8.71 11.01
C TYR A 114 0.87 -9.31 11.19
N ILE A 115 -0.15 -8.76 10.54
CA ILE A 115 -1.53 -9.25 10.68
C ILE A 115 -1.65 -10.72 10.25
N PHE A 116 -1.09 -11.08 9.10
CA PHE A 116 -1.29 -12.41 8.51
C PHE A 116 -0.31 -13.47 9.03
N THR A 117 0.73 -13.08 9.78
CA THR A 117 1.58 -14.01 10.55
C THR A 117 1.02 -14.32 11.94
N HIS A 118 0.03 -13.56 12.42
CA HIS A 118 -0.61 -13.76 13.72
C HIS A 118 -2.04 -14.34 13.53
N PRO A 119 -2.27 -15.63 13.86
CA PRO A 119 -3.55 -16.29 13.61
C PRO A 119 -4.77 -15.54 14.16
N ASP A 120 -4.69 -15.05 15.40
CA ASP A 120 -5.80 -14.32 16.05
C ASP A 120 -6.18 -13.05 15.26
N LEU A 121 -5.19 -12.30 14.74
CA LEU A 121 -5.44 -11.08 13.97
C LEU A 121 -6.03 -11.40 12.59
N LYS A 122 -5.62 -12.51 12.00
CA LYS A 122 -6.17 -13.00 10.75
C LYS A 122 -7.65 -13.39 10.89
N GLU A 123 -8.05 -13.99 12.02
CA GLU A 123 -9.46 -14.27 12.31
C GLU A 123 -10.28 -12.98 12.39
N TYR A 124 -9.78 -11.95 13.08
CA TYR A 124 -10.44 -10.64 13.10
C TYR A 124 -10.51 -9.99 11.72
N MET A 125 -9.51 -10.18 10.86
CA MET A 125 -9.58 -9.74 9.47
C MET A 125 -10.70 -10.42 8.68
N ALA A 126 -10.96 -11.71 8.92
CA ALA A 126 -12.10 -12.39 8.32
C ALA A 126 -13.43 -11.74 8.75
N VAL A 127 -13.59 -11.47 10.05
CA VAL A 127 -14.79 -10.80 10.59
C VAL A 127 -14.96 -9.39 10.01
N ILE A 128 -13.86 -8.62 9.91
CA ILE A 128 -13.86 -7.29 9.26
C ILE A 128 -14.33 -7.40 7.80
N PHE A 129 -13.92 -8.45 7.10
CA PHE A 129 -14.27 -8.67 5.70
C PHE A 129 -15.68 -9.22 5.50
N ASP A 130 -16.32 -9.77 6.53
CA ASP A 130 -17.72 -10.17 6.49
C ASP A 130 -18.66 -8.96 6.66
N ASP A 131 -18.26 -7.94 7.43
CA ASP A 131 -19.03 -6.68 7.53
C ASP A 131 -18.76 -5.74 6.34
N TYR A 132 -19.78 -5.55 5.49
CA TYR A 132 -19.70 -4.69 4.31
C TYR A 132 -19.21 -3.26 4.62
N PHE A 133 -19.69 -2.66 5.71
CA PHE A 133 -19.39 -1.26 6.04
C PHE A 133 -17.98 -1.10 6.57
N ILE A 134 -17.55 -2.00 7.46
CA ILE A 134 -16.20 -1.99 8.02
C ILE A 134 -15.20 -2.28 6.89
N ARG A 135 -15.45 -3.34 6.10
CA ARG A 135 -14.64 -3.70 4.92
C ARG A 135 -14.49 -2.53 3.96
N THR A 136 -15.58 -1.90 3.53
CA THR A 136 -15.54 -0.81 2.54
C THR A 136 -14.68 0.36 3.04
N ARG A 137 -14.80 0.73 4.32
CA ARG A 137 -13.99 1.79 4.91
C ARG A 137 -12.52 1.38 5.01
N PHE A 138 -12.24 0.19 5.50
CA PHE A 138 -10.88 -0.34 5.66
C PHE A 138 -10.17 -0.43 4.30
N VAL A 139 -10.79 -1.07 3.30
CA VAL A 139 -10.24 -1.23 1.95
C VAL A 139 -9.97 0.12 1.31
N LYS A 140 -10.87 1.09 1.47
CA LYS A 140 -10.66 2.45 0.93
C LYS A 140 -9.40 3.10 1.49
N ASP A 141 -9.22 3.07 2.82
CA ASP A 141 -8.07 3.70 3.47
C ASP A 141 -6.76 2.92 3.18
N PHE A 142 -6.85 1.60 3.10
CA PHE A 142 -5.74 0.72 2.73
C PHE A 142 -5.30 0.94 1.27
N ALA A 143 -6.25 0.94 0.33
CA ALA A 143 -6.00 1.16 -1.10
C ALA A 143 -5.27 2.48 -1.35
N GLN A 144 -5.71 3.57 -0.71
CA GLN A 144 -5.04 4.87 -0.81
C GLN A 144 -3.58 4.80 -0.34
N THR A 145 -3.31 4.05 0.74
CA THR A 145 -1.94 3.85 1.22
C THR A 145 -1.14 3.04 0.22
N MET A 146 -1.68 1.94 -0.31
CA MET A 146 -1.04 1.12 -1.32
C MET A 146 -0.68 1.92 -2.57
N ASP A 147 -1.62 2.70 -3.11
CA ASP A 147 -1.40 3.53 -4.30
C ASP A 147 -0.23 4.52 -4.10
N ILE A 148 -0.09 5.12 -2.91
CA ILE A 148 1.01 6.03 -2.60
C ILE A 148 2.37 5.32 -2.63
N TYR A 149 2.44 4.08 -2.12
CA TYR A 149 3.67 3.28 -2.14
C TYR A 149 3.94 2.68 -3.53
N ASP A 150 2.91 2.29 -4.27
CA ASP A 150 2.99 1.77 -5.64
C ASP A 150 3.55 2.82 -6.60
N LEU A 151 3.01 4.04 -6.56
CA LEU A 151 3.47 5.17 -7.38
C LEU A 151 4.99 5.41 -7.21
N ARG A 152 5.55 5.10 -6.04
CA ARG A 152 6.98 5.30 -5.74
C ARG A 152 7.85 4.09 -6.06
N ASN A 153 7.28 3.07 -6.72
CA ASN A 153 7.88 1.76 -6.94
C ASN A 153 8.41 1.12 -5.64
N LYS A 154 7.80 1.46 -4.49
CA LYS A 154 8.22 0.98 -3.17
C LYS A 154 7.56 -0.33 -2.78
N LEU A 155 6.47 -0.73 -3.44
CA LEU A 155 5.86 -2.04 -3.21
C LEU A 155 6.69 -3.16 -3.85
N VAL A 156 6.96 -3.05 -5.16
CA VAL A 156 7.61 -4.11 -5.93
C VAL A 156 8.96 -4.52 -5.33
N ILE A 157 9.77 -3.56 -4.86
CA ILE A 157 11.10 -3.82 -4.28
C ILE A 157 11.08 -4.68 -3.00
N TYR A 158 9.94 -4.76 -2.31
CA TYR A 158 9.80 -5.51 -1.06
C TYR A 158 8.85 -6.71 -1.21
N LEU A 159 8.38 -7.00 -2.42
CA LEU A 159 7.38 -8.03 -2.65
C LEU A 159 7.91 -9.43 -2.33
N ASP A 160 9.16 -9.73 -2.71
CA ASP A 160 9.79 -11.02 -2.47
C ASP A 160 9.94 -11.29 -0.96
N ASP A 161 10.43 -10.31 -0.21
CA ASP A 161 10.60 -10.43 1.24
C ASP A 161 9.26 -10.52 1.98
N PHE A 162 8.24 -9.78 1.53
CA PHE A 162 6.88 -9.87 2.07
C PHE A 162 6.27 -11.25 1.82
N ALA A 163 6.42 -11.79 0.61
CA ALA A 163 5.94 -13.13 0.26
C ALA A 163 6.64 -14.20 1.11
N ASN A 164 7.95 -14.06 1.30
CA ASN A 164 8.76 -14.92 2.19
C ASN A 164 8.31 -14.84 3.65
N GLU A 165 8.02 -13.64 4.19
CA GLU A 165 7.51 -13.44 5.55
C GLU A 165 6.18 -14.21 5.77
N LEU A 166 5.35 -14.31 4.73
CA LEU A 166 4.08 -15.03 4.78
C LEU A 166 4.17 -16.52 4.41
N GLY A 167 5.31 -17.00 3.90
CA GLY A 167 5.42 -18.35 3.35
C GLY A 167 4.55 -18.57 2.10
N ILE A 168 4.39 -17.52 1.29
CA ILE A 168 3.58 -17.53 0.06
C ILE A 168 4.52 -17.34 -1.14
N SER A 169 4.26 -18.04 -2.24
CA SER A 169 4.95 -17.76 -3.51
C SER A 169 4.57 -16.37 -4.04
N VAL A 170 5.59 -15.59 -4.42
CA VAL A 170 5.43 -14.25 -5.02
C VAL A 170 4.46 -14.26 -6.19
N ASP A 171 4.48 -15.30 -7.02
CA ASP A 171 3.61 -15.44 -8.21
C ASP A 171 2.12 -15.45 -7.86
N LYS A 172 1.75 -15.79 -6.62
CA LYS A 172 0.36 -15.73 -6.14
C LYS A 172 -0.05 -14.33 -5.70
N ILE A 173 0.89 -13.51 -5.22
CA ILE A 173 0.63 -12.16 -4.70
C ILE A 173 0.75 -11.13 -5.82
N LYS A 174 1.77 -11.27 -6.67
CA LYS A 174 2.14 -10.32 -7.72
C LYS A 174 0.96 -9.89 -8.62
N PRO A 175 0.06 -10.77 -9.08
CA PRO A 175 -1.07 -10.36 -9.91
C PRO A 175 -1.99 -9.35 -9.22
N PHE A 176 -2.17 -9.42 -7.90
CA PHE A 176 -2.98 -8.42 -7.18
C PHE A 176 -2.28 -7.07 -7.12
N ILE A 177 -0.95 -7.06 -7.03
CA ILE A 177 -0.16 -5.83 -7.03
C ILE A 177 -0.16 -5.17 -8.41
N ASP A 178 0.15 -5.94 -9.45
CA ASP A 178 0.23 -5.45 -10.83
C ASP A 178 -1.11 -4.86 -11.31
N ASN A 179 -2.23 -5.49 -10.91
CA ASN A 179 -3.57 -5.05 -11.29
C ASN A 179 -4.20 -4.06 -10.31
N ARG A 180 -3.50 -3.69 -9.22
CA ARG A 180 -4.02 -2.85 -8.14
C ARG A 180 -5.32 -3.38 -7.51
N GLU A 181 -5.47 -4.69 -7.48
CA GLU A 181 -6.60 -5.41 -6.92
C GLU A 181 -6.44 -5.58 -5.40
N TRP A 182 -6.41 -4.45 -4.67
CA TRP A 182 -6.11 -4.41 -3.24
C TRP A 182 -7.11 -5.16 -2.35
N GLU A 183 -8.39 -5.12 -2.69
CA GLU A 183 -9.40 -5.92 -2.01
C GLU A 183 -9.19 -7.42 -2.27
N GLY A 184 -8.88 -7.77 -3.53
CA GLY A 184 -8.54 -9.13 -3.94
C GLY A 184 -7.34 -9.68 -3.17
N LEU A 185 -6.29 -8.87 -3.00
CA LEU A 185 -5.12 -9.21 -2.20
C LEU A 185 -5.51 -9.56 -0.76
N LEU A 186 -6.29 -8.70 -0.10
CA LEU A 186 -6.69 -8.93 1.29
C LEU A 186 -7.54 -10.19 1.44
N ARG A 187 -8.48 -10.43 0.51
CA ARG A 187 -9.30 -11.66 0.49
C ARG A 187 -8.45 -12.92 0.28
N PHE A 188 -7.48 -12.86 -0.63
CA PHE A 188 -6.52 -13.94 -0.82
C PHE A 188 -5.75 -14.23 0.47
N LEU A 189 -5.20 -13.21 1.13
CA LEU A 189 -4.43 -13.38 2.37
C LEU A 189 -5.27 -13.91 3.55
N ILE A 190 -6.55 -13.55 3.64
CA ILE A 190 -7.47 -14.10 4.65
C ILE A 190 -7.69 -15.60 4.44
N SER A 191 -7.75 -16.05 3.18
CA SER A 191 -8.10 -17.44 2.83
C SER A 191 -6.92 -18.39 2.67
N TYR A 192 -5.71 -17.87 2.52
CA TYR A 192 -4.48 -18.66 2.32
C TYR A 192 -4.05 -19.40 3.58
#